data_AF-A0A5C6N7B6-F1
#
_entry.id   AF-A0A5C6N7B6-F1
#
_cell.length_a   1.000
_cell.length_b   1.000
_cell.length_c   1.000
_cell.angle_alpha   90.00
_cell.angle_beta   90.00
_cell.angle_gamma   90.00
#
_symmetry.space_group_name_H-M   'P 1'
#
loop_
_entity.id
_entity.type
_entity.pdbx_description
1 polymer ?
#
loop_
_entity_poly.entity_id
_entity_poly.type
_entity_poly.pdbx_seq_one_letter_code
_entity_poly.pdbx_strand_id
1 'polypeptide(L)'
;MLLVSPRAALHPAVLEVIRQSRHCVRATCQVVRVPVESCEQYATCGECLGSRDPHCGWCVLHNVCSRKDRCERAGEPQRFASDQRQCVELTVQPRNISVTMSEVQLVLQARNVPDLSAGVNCSFEDYVETEGRIQGGHIFCTSPSARDVIPITRNKGDKRVVKLYLKSKETGKKFASVDFVFYNCSVHQS
;
A
#
# COMPACT_ATOMS: atom_id res chain seq x y z
N MET A 1 -36.77 7.81 -3.31
CA MET A 1 -36.16 9.16 -3.30
C MET A 1 -34.66 8.98 -3.11
N LEU A 2 -33.88 9.04 -4.20
CA LEU A 2 -32.42 8.95 -4.12
C LEU A 2 -31.91 10.31 -3.64
N LEU A 3 -31.45 10.38 -2.39
CA LEU A 3 -30.76 11.55 -1.86
C LEU A 3 -29.36 11.59 -2.46
N VAL A 4 -29.20 12.32 -3.55
CA VAL A 4 -27.88 12.65 -4.11
C VAL A 4 -27.34 13.85 -3.34
N SER A 5 -26.27 13.64 -2.56
CA SER A 5 -25.60 14.72 -1.84
C SER A 5 -24.94 15.68 -2.86
N PRO A 6 -25.16 17.01 -2.76
CA PRO A 6 -24.79 17.97 -3.81
C PRO A 6 -23.28 18.25 -3.95
N ARG A 7 -22.41 17.47 -3.30
CA ARG A 7 -20.94 17.69 -3.30
C ARG A 7 -20.09 16.46 -3.63
N ALA A 8 -20.71 15.31 -3.93
CA ALA A 8 -19.96 14.17 -4.44
C ALA A 8 -19.89 14.25 -5.97
N ALA A 9 -18.68 14.13 -6.54
CA ALA A 9 -18.53 13.93 -7.98
C ALA A 9 -19.31 12.66 -8.36
N LEU A 10 -20.31 12.81 -9.23
CA LEU A 10 -21.08 11.66 -9.72
C LEU A 10 -20.12 10.71 -10.44
N HIS A 11 -20.14 9.44 -10.02
CA HIS A 11 -19.32 8.40 -10.61
C HIS A 11 -19.52 8.35 -12.14
N PRO A 12 -18.46 8.17 -12.97
CA PRO A 12 -18.58 8.16 -14.42
C PRO A 12 -19.63 7.16 -14.96
N ALA A 13 -19.76 5.99 -14.30
CA ALA A 13 -20.79 5.02 -14.64
C ALA A 13 -22.22 5.50 -14.31
N VAL A 14 -22.41 6.37 -13.30
CA VAL A 14 -23.71 7.00 -13.03
C VAL A 14 -24.03 8.02 -14.12
N LEU A 15 -23.04 8.78 -14.60
CA LEU A 15 -23.20 9.65 -15.77
C LEU A 15 -23.54 8.87 -17.05
N GLU A 16 -22.91 7.70 -17.25
CA GLU A 16 -23.21 6.78 -18.37
C GLU A 16 -24.66 6.27 -18.30
N VAL A 17 -25.11 5.85 -17.10
CA VAL A 17 -26.49 5.40 -16.86
C VAL A 17 -27.50 6.54 -17.07
N ILE A 18 -27.20 7.76 -16.62
CA ILE A 18 -28.04 8.95 -16.87
C ILE A 18 -28.09 9.26 -18.37
N ARG A 19 -26.97 9.12 -19.10
CA ARG A 19 -26.92 9.29 -20.57
C ARG A 19 -27.74 8.24 -21.31
N GLN A 20 -27.64 6.97 -20.93
CA GLN A 20 -28.42 5.87 -21.51
C GLN A 20 -29.92 6.00 -21.20
N SER A 21 -30.27 6.54 -20.04
CA SER A 21 -31.68 6.81 -19.66
C SER A 21 -32.36 7.85 -20.55
N ARG A 22 -31.62 8.78 -21.17
CA ARG A 22 -32.17 9.75 -22.14
C ARG A 22 -32.50 9.16 -23.52
N HIS A 23 -32.08 7.92 -23.80
CA HIS A 23 -32.34 7.21 -25.05
C HIS A 23 -33.37 6.07 -24.92
N CYS A 24 -34.00 5.91 -23.75
CA CYS A 24 -35.09 4.95 -23.53
C CYS A 24 -36.42 5.48 -24.13
N VAL A 25 -36.58 5.41 -25.46
CA VAL A 25 -37.89 5.69 -26.12
C VAL A 25 -38.53 4.42 -26.71
N ARG A 26 -37.77 3.33 -26.95
CA ARG A 26 -38.35 2.10 -27.55
C ARG A 26 -37.57 0.80 -27.39
N ALA A 27 -36.87 0.57 -26.28
CA ALA A 27 -36.28 -0.73 -25.94
C ALA A 27 -36.38 -0.97 -24.43
N THR A 28 -36.55 -2.23 -24.02
CA THR A 28 -36.62 -2.68 -22.62
C THR A 28 -35.48 -2.08 -21.79
N CYS A 29 -35.79 -1.12 -20.93
CA CYS A 29 -34.79 -0.50 -20.06
C CYS A 29 -34.33 -1.51 -19.01
N GLN A 30 -33.06 -1.90 -19.05
CA GLN A 30 -32.44 -2.69 -17.99
C GLN A 30 -32.04 -1.77 -16.84
N VAL A 31 -32.50 -2.06 -15.63
CA VAL A 31 -32.10 -1.34 -14.40
C VAL A 31 -30.77 -1.91 -13.93
N VAL A 32 -29.68 -1.16 -14.11
CA VAL A 32 -28.36 -1.52 -13.60
C VAL A 32 -28.17 -0.89 -12.22
N ARG A 33 -27.88 -1.71 -11.21
CA ARG A 33 -27.47 -1.21 -9.88
C ARG A 33 -26.01 -0.77 -9.97
N VAL A 34 -25.78 0.53 -9.90
CA VAL A 34 -24.43 1.09 -9.81
C VAL A 34 -24.05 1.19 -8.32
N PRO A 35 -22.87 0.68 -7.92
CA PRO A 35 -22.35 0.90 -6.56
C PRO A 35 -22.34 2.40 -6.23
N VAL A 36 -22.73 2.75 -5.01
CA VAL A 36 -22.74 4.15 -4.55
C VAL A 36 -21.30 4.66 -4.42
N GLU A 37 -20.37 3.75 -4.16
CA GLU A 37 -18.95 3.95 -3.95
C GLU A 37 -18.12 2.96 -4.76
N SER A 38 -16.94 3.41 -5.18
CA SER A 38 -15.94 2.58 -5.87
C SER A 38 -14.56 2.77 -5.24
N CYS A 39 -14.49 2.81 -3.90
CA CYS A 39 -13.24 3.05 -3.16
C CYS A 39 -12.11 2.12 -3.58
N GLU A 40 -12.43 0.86 -3.89
CA GLU A 40 -11.48 -0.19 -4.29
C GLU A 40 -10.71 0.14 -5.59
N GLN A 41 -11.10 1.17 -6.35
CA GLN A 41 -10.36 1.65 -7.51
C GLN A 41 -9.03 2.34 -7.14
N TYR A 42 -8.88 2.83 -5.91
CA TYR A 42 -7.70 3.55 -5.46
C TYR A 42 -6.69 2.57 -4.85
N ALA A 43 -5.51 2.49 -5.47
CA ALA A 43 -4.48 1.52 -5.09
C ALA A 43 -3.56 2.02 -3.96
N THR A 44 -3.58 3.32 -3.67
CA THR A 44 -2.73 3.93 -2.65
C THR A 44 -3.52 4.77 -1.65
N CYS A 45 -3.00 4.90 -0.43
CA CYS A 45 -3.60 5.75 0.61
C CYS A 45 -3.76 7.20 0.14
N GLY A 46 -2.75 7.72 -0.60
CA GLY A 46 -2.76 9.07 -1.13
C GLY A 46 -3.87 9.31 -2.16
N GLU A 47 -4.10 8.37 -3.09
CA GLU A 47 -5.20 8.47 -4.06
C GLU A 47 -6.57 8.31 -3.37
N CYS A 48 -6.67 7.33 -2.46
CA CYS A 48 -7.90 7.04 -1.72
C CYS A 48 -8.40 8.28 -0.96
N LEU A 49 -7.56 8.86 -0.12
CA LEU A 49 -7.91 10.01 0.72
C LEU A 49 -7.83 11.34 -0.05
N GLY A 50 -7.04 11.38 -1.14
CA GLY A 50 -6.98 12.49 -2.08
C GLY A 50 -8.26 12.66 -2.91
N SER A 51 -9.04 11.58 -3.11
CA SER A 51 -10.32 11.62 -3.80
C SER A 51 -11.39 12.47 -3.08
N ARG A 52 -11.24 12.65 -1.76
CA ARG A 52 -12.19 13.34 -0.88
C ARG A 52 -13.61 12.77 -0.91
N ASP A 53 -13.76 11.49 -1.26
CA ASP A 53 -15.04 10.78 -1.09
C ASP A 53 -15.28 10.49 0.40
N PRO A 54 -16.37 11.00 1.01
CA PRO A 54 -16.64 10.82 2.44
C PRO A 54 -16.90 9.37 2.86
N HIS A 55 -17.19 8.47 1.90
CA HIS A 55 -17.39 7.06 2.19
C HIS A 55 -16.07 6.27 2.21
N CYS A 56 -15.01 6.81 1.60
CA CYS A 56 -13.75 6.10 1.43
C CYS A 56 -12.76 6.45 2.53
N GLY A 57 -12.06 5.42 3.00
CA GLY A 57 -10.86 5.57 3.81
C GLY A 57 -9.91 4.41 3.58
N TRP A 58 -8.74 4.49 4.21
CA TRP A 58 -7.67 3.54 3.99
C TRP A 58 -7.60 2.53 5.13
N CYS A 59 -7.85 1.26 4.82
CA CYS A 59 -7.72 0.17 5.77
C CYS A 59 -6.25 -0.24 5.86
N VAL A 60 -5.55 0.24 6.90
CA VAL A 60 -4.08 0.29 6.96
C VAL A 60 -3.46 -1.10 6.76
N LEU A 61 -3.73 -2.07 7.63
CA LEU A 61 -3.10 -3.40 7.56
C LEU A 61 -3.58 -4.27 6.38
N HIS A 62 -4.68 -3.91 5.73
CA HIS A 62 -5.18 -4.60 4.54
C HIS A 62 -4.70 -3.96 3.23
N ASN A 63 -4.12 -2.76 3.31
CA ASN A 63 -3.59 -2.02 2.17
C ASN A 63 -4.63 -1.82 1.06
N VAL A 64 -5.84 -1.45 1.45
CA VAL A 64 -6.97 -1.27 0.54
C VAL A 64 -7.77 -0.03 0.91
N CYS A 65 -8.27 0.67 -0.11
CA CYS A 65 -9.23 1.75 0.05
C CYS A 65 -10.64 1.14 0.14
N SER A 66 -11.30 1.33 1.28
CA SER A 66 -12.61 0.75 1.54
C SER A 66 -13.46 1.68 2.41
N ARG A 67 -14.71 1.32 2.59
CA ARG A 67 -15.52 1.93 3.65
C ARG A 67 -15.07 1.43 5.03
N LYS A 68 -15.41 2.21 6.06
CA LYS A 68 -15.09 1.90 7.45
C LYS A 68 -15.73 0.59 7.92
N ASP A 69 -16.95 0.30 7.51
CA ASP A 69 -17.68 -0.94 7.85
C ASP A 69 -17.13 -2.19 7.13
N ARG A 70 -16.39 -2.01 6.03
CA ARG A 70 -15.70 -3.10 5.32
C ARG A 70 -14.26 -3.33 5.77
N CYS A 71 -13.72 -2.46 6.64
CA CYS A 71 -12.39 -2.60 7.19
C CYS A 71 -12.47 -3.29 8.56
N GLU A 72 -11.87 -4.47 8.65
CA GLU A 72 -11.86 -5.23 9.90
C GLU A 72 -11.16 -4.43 11.02
N ARG A 73 -11.77 -4.41 12.21
CA ARG A 73 -11.24 -3.72 13.40
C ARG A 73 -11.03 -2.20 13.21
N ALA A 74 -11.70 -1.56 12.25
CA ALA A 74 -11.54 -0.13 11.94
C ALA A 74 -11.83 0.85 13.10
N GLY A 75 -12.43 0.39 14.20
CA GLY A 75 -12.61 1.18 15.43
C GLY A 75 -11.36 1.33 16.27
N GLU A 76 -10.33 0.52 16.05
CA GLU A 76 -9.08 0.57 16.81
C GLU A 76 -8.15 1.70 16.33
N PRO A 77 -7.28 2.22 17.21
CA PRO A 77 -6.36 3.31 16.86
C PRO A 77 -5.51 2.98 15.63
N GLN A 78 -5.44 3.93 14.69
CA GLN A 78 -4.60 3.86 13.48
C GLN A 78 -4.89 2.67 12.54
N ARG A 79 -6.00 1.93 12.71
CA ARG A 79 -6.39 0.87 11.76
C ARG A 79 -7.05 1.38 10.49
N PHE A 80 -7.73 2.52 10.60
CA PHE A 80 -8.44 3.15 9.48
C PHE A 80 -8.06 4.62 9.40
N ALA A 81 -7.48 5.03 8.28
CA ALA A 81 -7.13 6.41 8.02
C ALA A 81 -8.25 7.08 7.21
N SER A 82 -8.65 8.27 7.65
CA SER A 82 -9.67 9.12 7.01
C SER A 82 -9.12 10.46 6.52
N ASP A 83 -7.89 10.81 6.91
CA ASP A 83 -7.18 12.00 6.43
C ASP A 83 -5.82 11.60 5.85
N GLN A 84 -5.37 12.28 4.80
CA GLN A 84 -4.11 11.99 4.12
C GLN A 84 -2.89 12.04 5.05
N ARG A 85 -2.93 12.85 6.12
CA ARG A 85 -1.88 12.93 7.15
C ARG A 85 -1.76 11.67 8.01
N GLN A 86 -2.75 10.78 7.94
CA GLN A 86 -2.78 9.49 8.63
C GLN A 86 -2.28 8.35 7.74
N CYS A 87 -1.84 8.62 6.50
CA CYS A 87 -1.18 7.61 5.69
C CYS A 87 0.12 7.15 6.36
N VAL A 88 0.45 5.87 6.19
CA VAL A 88 1.64 5.27 6.78
C VAL A 88 2.90 5.90 6.20
N GLU A 89 3.82 6.29 7.07
CA GLU A 89 5.18 6.73 6.70
C GLU A 89 6.17 5.67 7.14
N LEU A 90 7.05 5.23 6.23
CA LEU A 90 8.08 4.23 6.51
C LEU A 90 9.46 4.78 6.11
N THR A 91 10.41 4.70 7.03
CA THR A 91 11.82 5.00 6.76
C THR A 91 12.70 3.81 7.11
N VAL A 92 13.90 3.75 6.52
CA VAL A 92 14.87 2.67 6.72
C VAL A 92 16.29 3.23 6.79
N GLN A 93 17.08 2.68 7.71
CA GLN A 93 18.50 2.98 7.87
C GLN A 93 19.32 1.68 7.97
N PRO A 94 20.40 1.52 7.17
CA PRO A 94 20.75 2.33 6.00
C PRO A 94 19.74 2.19 4.86
N ARG A 95 19.68 3.18 3.95
CA ARG A 95 18.80 3.15 2.76
C ARG A 95 19.42 2.41 1.56
N ASN A 96 20.69 2.07 1.65
CA ASN A 96 21.43 1.42 0.58
C ASN A 96 22.51 0.48 1.12
N ILE A 97 22.77 -0.60 0.38
CA ILE A 97 23.83 -1.57 0.67
C ILE A 97 24.43 -2.11 -0.62
N SER A 98 25.67 -2.61 -0.53
CA SER A 98 26.33 -3.29 -1.65
C SER A 98 25.68 -4.65 -1.91
N VAL A 99 25.61 -5.08 -3.17
CA VAL A 99 25.16 -6.44 -3.54
C VAL A 99 26.00 -7.56 -2.93
N THR A 100 27.24 -7.25 -2.51
CA THR A 100 28.16 -8.19 -1.86
C THR A 100 27.96 -8.27 -0.35
N MET A 101 27.25 -7.33 0.26
CA MET A 101 26.94 -7.35 1.69
C MET A 101 25.85 -8.39 1.97
N SER A 102 25.86 -8.97 3.17
CA SER A 102 24.86 -9.94 3.63
C SER A 102 24.61 -9.71 5.12
N GLU A 103 23.41 -10.09 5.58
CA GLU A 103 23.03 -10.03 7.00
C GLU A 103 23.17 -8.64 7.64
N VAL A 104 23.05 -7.57 6.84
CA VAL A 104 23.11 -6.21 7.34
C VAL A 104 21.85 -5.94 8.16
N GLN A 105 22.01 -5.47 9.40
CA GLN A 105 20.89 -5.06 10.23
C GLN A 105 20.30 -3.74 9.70
N LEU A 106 19.01 -3.77 9.38
CA LEU A 106 18.21 -2.65 8.93
C LEU A 106 17.29 -2.19 10.05
N VAL A 107 17.29 -0.89 10.32
CA VAL A 107 16.41 -0.26 11.30
C VAL A 107 15.32 0.49 10.56
N LEU A 108 14.07 0.06 10.73
CA LEU A 108 12.91 0.71 10.14
C LEU A 108 12.12 1.47 11.22
N GLN A 109 11.61 2.63 10.84
CA GLN A 109 10.72 3.43 11.66
C GLN A 109 9.42 3.67 10.88
N ALA A 110 8.30 3.28 11.49
CA ALA A 110 6.97 3.44 10.92
C ALA A 110 6.14 4.43 11.73
N ARG A 111 5.40 5.32 11.07
CA ARG A 111 4.46 6.26 11.69
C ARG A 111 3.06 6.05 11.14
N ASN A 112 2.06 6.45 11.91
CA ASN A 112 0.63 6.24 11.59
C ASN A 112 0.28 4.75 11.36
N VAL A 113 0.87 3.87 12.16
CA VAL A 113 0.60 2.42 12.14
C VAL A 113 -0.17 2.00 13.38
N PRO A 114 -1.06 0.99 13.29
CA PRO A 114 -1.71 0.41 14.46
C PRO A 114 -0.72 -0.41 15.29
N ASP A 115 -1.20 -1.02 16.37
CA ASP A 115 -0.39 -1.96 17.15
C ASP A 115 0.09 -3.12 16.26
N LEU A 116 1.41 -3.33 16.26
CA LEU A 116 2.10 -4.36 15.47
C LEU A 116 2.57 -5.52 16.35
N SER A 117 2.03 -5.67 17.56
CA SER A 117 2.39 -6.74 18.51
C SER A 117 2.21 -8.16 17.96
N ALA A 118 1.29 -8.37 17.01
CA ALA A 118 1.15 -9.63 16.26
C ALA A 118 2.42 -10.00 15.45
N GLY A 119 3.29 -9.03 15.19
CA GLY A 119 4.55 -9.16 14.49
C GLY A 119 4.47 -8.75 13.02
N VAL A 120 5.64 -8.54 12.43
CA VAL A 120 5.80 -8.12 11.04
C VAL A 120 6.94 -8.87 10.38
N ASN A 121 6.86 -9.02 9.06
CA ASN A 121 7.97 -9.45 8.23
C ASN A 121 8.40 -8.31 7.30
N CYS A 122 9.70 -8.22 7.03
CA CYS A 122 10.25 -7.34 6.01
C CYS A 122 10.33 -8.11 4.69
N SER A 123 9.82 -7.54 3.61
CA SER A 123 9.74 -8.19 2.30
C SER A 123 10.38 -7.30 1.23
N PHE A 124 11.42 -7.82 0.57
CA PHE A 124 12.14 -7.12 -0.51
C PHE A 124 11.48 -7.48 -1.84
N GLU A 125 10.63 -6.58 -2.35
CA GLU A 125 9.63 -6.88 -3.39
C GLU A 125 8.93 -8.22 -3.10
N ASP A 126 8.93 -9.17 -4.02
CA ASP A 126 8.36 -10.52 -3.85
C ASP A 126 9.45 -11.60 -3.77
N TYR A 127 10.72 -11.21 -3.60
CA TYR A 127 11.86 -12.14 -3.66
C TYR A 127 12.15 -12.81 -2.31
N VAL A 128 12.29 -11.98 -1.26
CA VAL A 128 12.79 -12.44 0.04
C VAL A 128 11.95 -11.82 1.14
N GLU A 129 11.61 -12.65 2.13
CA GLU A 129 10.88 -12.24 3.33
C GLU A 129 11.71 -12.64 4.56
N THR A 130 12.01 -11.68 5.43
CA THR A 130 12.76 -11.87 6.67
C THR A 130 11.90 -11.50 7.87
N GLU A 131 12.10 -12.15 8.99
CA GLU A 131 11.39 -11.81 10.22
C GLU A 131 11.81 -10.43 10.75
N GLY A 132 10.83 -9.60 11.10
CA GLY A 132 11.04 -8.30 11.73
C GLY A 132 10.89 -8.38 13.25
N ARG A 133 11.88 -7.90 13.99
CA ARG A 133 11.87 -7.83 15.46
C ARG A 133 11.50 -6.42 15.90
N ILE A 134 10.46 -6.28 16.73
CA ILE A 134 9.99 -4.97 17.20
C ILE A 134 10.58 -4.70 18.59
N GLN A 135 11.36 -3.62 18.73
CA GLN A 135 11.92 -3.18 20.01
C GLN A 135 11.98 -1.65 20.06
N GLY A 136 11.48 -1.05 21.16
CA GLY A 136 11.59 0.39 21.39
C GLY A 136 11.02 1.27 20.27
N GLY A 137 9.90 0.85 19.66
CA GLY A 137 9.26 1.57 18.55
C GLY A 137 9.98 1.46 17.19
N HIS A 138 11.05 0.67 17.11
CA HIS A 138 11.79 0.39 15.89
C HIS A 138 11.58 -1.07 15.46
N ILE A 139 11.69 -1.30 14.16
CA ILE A 139 11.60 -2.62 13.55
C ILE A 139 12.97 -2.99 13.01
N PHE A 140 13.54 -4.09 13.50
CA PHE A 140 14.84 -4.58 13.10
C PHE A 140 14.66 -5.75 12.14
N CYS A 141 15.20 -5.61 10.93
CA CYS A 141 15.20 -6.65 9.90
C CYS A 141 16.63 -6.91 9.43
N THR A 142 16.86 -8.06 8.79
CA THR A 142 18.14 -8.39 8.16
C THR A 142 18.04 -8.23 6.65
N SER A 143 19.10 -7.74 6.02
CA SER A 143 19.18 -7.73 4.57
C SER A 143 19.21 -9.16 4.01
N PRO A 144 18.72 -9.40 2.78
CA PRO A 144 18.85 -10.69 2.11
C PRO A 144 20.31 -11.12 1.99
N SER A 145 20.53 -12.42 1.81
CA SER A 145 21.87 -12.93 1.54
C SER A 145 22.32 -12.52 0.12
N ALA A 146 23.64 -12.44 -0.12
CA ALA A 146 24.16 -12.13 -1.44
C ALA A 146 23.63 -13.09 -2.53
N ARG A 147 23.31 -14.35 -2.18
CA ARG A 147 22.71 -15.32 -3.11
C ARG A 147 21.29 -14.92 -3.52
N ASP A 148 20.52 -14.41 -2.58
CA ASP A 148 19.13 -14.00 -2.81
C ASP A 148 19.03 -12.60 -3.43
N VAL A 149 20.09 -11.80 -3.37
CA VAL A 149 20.21 -10.50 -4.05
C VAL A 149 20.54 -10.66 -5.56
N ILE A 150 21.10 -11.80 -5.99
CA ILE A 150 21.46 -12.03 -7.40
C ILE A 150 20.23 -11.92 -8.33
N PRO A 151 19.08 -12.59 -8.08
CA PRO A 151 17.87 -12.42 -8.90
C PRO A 151 17.40 -10.96 -9.00
N ILE A 152 17.62 -10.17 -7.93
CA ILE A 152 17.18 -8.79 -7.84
C ILE A 152 18.02 -7.86 -8.75
N THR A 153 19.32 -8.15 -8.86
CA THR A 153 20.33 -7.22 -9.41
C THR A 153 20.95 -7.69 -10.72
N ARG A 154 20.74 -8.96 -11.10
CA ARG A 154 21.27 -9.52 -12.36
C ARG A 154 20.84 -8.67 -13.56
N ASN A 155 21.83 -8.22 -14.33
CA ASN A 155 21.67 -7.37 -15.52
C ASN A 155 20.99 -6.01 -15.27
N LYS A 156 21.03 -5.49 -14.03
CA LYS A 156 20.41 -4.20 -13.67
C LYS A 156 21.39 -3.02 -13.58
N GLY A 157 22.67 -3.23 -13.89
CA GLY A 157 23.70 -2.17 -13.92
C GLY A 157 24.35 -1.91 -12.56
N ASP A 158 24.71 -0.64 -12.33
CA ASP A 158 25.42 -0.12 -11.15
C ASP A 158 24.54 -0.01 -9.90
N LYS A 159 23.23 0.20 -10.09
CA LYS A 159 22.26 0.32 -8.99
C LYS A 159 20.90 -0.23 -9.35
N ARG A 160 20.23 -0.80 -8.35
CA ARG A 160 18.84 -1.27 -8.42
C ARG A 160 18.07 -0.75 -7.23
N VAL A 161 17.05 0.07 -7.50
CA VAL A 161 16.05 0.48 -6.51
C VAL A 161 14.99 -0.62 -6.40
N VAL A 162 14.68 -1.08 -5.19
CA VAL A 162 13.59 -2.02 -4.90
C VAL A 162 12.68 -1.46 -3.82
N LYS A 163 11.46 -1.98 -3.75
CA LYS A 163 10.53 -1.67 -2.65
C LYS A 163 10.77 -2.62 -1.48
N LEU A 164 11.15 -2.09 -0.33
CA LEU A 164 11.13 -2.80 0.94
C LEU A 164 9.76 -2.60 1.59
N TYR A 165 9.02 -3.68 1.78
CA TYR A 165 7.69 -3.69 2.37
C TYR A 165 7.71 -4.17 3.82
N LEU A 166 6.80 -3.63 4.63
CA LEU A 166 6.35 -4.30 5.86
C LEU A 166 5.11 -5.11 5.56
N LYS A 167 5.13 -6.38 5.97
CA LYS A 167 4.02 -7.32 5.87
C LYS A 167 3.52 -7.66 7.27
N SER A 168 2.23 -7.44 7.52
CA SER A 168 1.62 -7.75 8.80
C SER A 168 1.46 -9.26 8.97
N LYS A 169 1.86 -9.82 10.13
CA LYS A 169 1.56 -11.22 10.46
C LYS A 169 0.07 -11.42 10.80
N GLU A 170 -0.66 -10.37 11.16
CA GLU A 170 -2.10 -10.44 11.43
C GLU A 170 -2.92 -10.68 10.15
N THR A 171 -2.63 -9.93 9.08
CA THR A 171 -3.41 -9.99 7.82
C THR A 171 -2.69 -10.74 6.70
N GLY A 172 -1.39 -10.97 6.82
CA GLY A 172 -0.55 -11.51 5.75
C GLY A 172 -0.34 -10.54 4.58
N LYS A 173 -0.73 -9.27 4.70
CA LYS A 173 -0.66 -8.27 3.62
C LYS A 173 0.50 -7.29 3.82
N LYS A 174 1.06 -6.83 2.70
CA LYS A 174 2.03 -5.71 2.65
C LYS A 174 1.27 -4.41 2.80
N PHE A 175 1.65 -3.56 3.76
CA PHE A 175 0.89 -2.35 4.10
C PHE A 175 1.68 -1.04 4.11
N ALA A 176 3.00 -1.14 4.12
CA ALA A 176 3.90 0.01 4.07
C ALA A 176 5.09 -0.33 3.17
N SER A 177 5.66 0.67 2.52
CA SER A 177 6.82 0.48 1.65
C SER A 177 7.76 1.67 1.65
N VAL A 178 9.04 1.42 1.41
CA VAL A 178 10.08 2.43 1.22
C VAL A 178 11.02 1.99 0.11
N ASP A 179 11.61 2.95 -0.61
CA ASP A 179 12.64 2.66 -1.59
C ASP A 179 13.96 2.26 -0.90
N PHE A 180 14.54 1.16 -1.34
CA PHE A 180 15.80 0.63 -0.85
C PHE A 180 16.73 0.33 -2.03
N VAL A 181 18.01 0.67 -1.92
CA VAL A 181 18.95 0.61 -3.06
C VAL A 181 20.03 -0.44 -2.85
N PHE A 182 20.11 -1.37 -3.78
CA PHE A 182 21.27 -2.23 -3.95
C PHE A 182 22.21 -1.61 -4.98
N TYR A 183 23.48 -1.43 -4.64
CA TYR A 183 24.49 -0.94 -5.58
C TYR A 183 25.58 -2.00 -5.82
N ASN A 184 26.11 -2.04 -7.03
CA ASN A 184 27.14 -2.97 -7.46
C ASN A 184 28.33 -2.20 -8.00
N CYS A 185 29.40 -2.05 -7.20
CA CYS A 185 30.59 -1.35 -7.66
C CYS A 185 31.41 -2.15 -8.69
N SER A 186 31.20 -3.47 -8.81
CA SER A 186 32.00 -4.33 -9.70
C SER A 186 31.71 -4.14 -11.19
N VAL A 187 30.67 -3.39 -11.57
CA VAL A 187 30.39 -3.08 -12.98
C VAL A 187 31.20 -1.90 -13.51
N HIS A 188 31.84 -1.12 -12.64
CA HIS A 188 32.72 -0.04 -13.05
C HIS A 188 34.11 -0.62 -13.34
N GLN A 189 34.49 -0.65 -14.61
CA GLN A 189 35.87 -0.94 -15.00
C GLN A 189 36.71 0.32 -14.78
N SER A 190 37.72 0.20 -13.93
CA SER A 190 38.79 1.17 -13.72
C SER A 190 39.83 1.09 -14.85
#